data_AF-A0A9C7L9B0-F1
#
_entry.id   AF-A0A9C7L9B0-F1
#
_cell.length_a   1.000
_cell.length_b   1.000
_cell.length_c   1.000
_cell.angle_alpha   90.00
_cell.angle_beta   90.00
_cell.angle_gamma   90.00
#
_symmetry.space_group_name_H-M   'P 1'
#
loop_
_entity.id
_entity.type
_entity.pdbx_description
1 polymer ?
#
loop_
_entity_poly.entity_id
_entity_poly.type
_entity_poly.pdbx_seq_one_letter_code
_entity_poly.pdbx_strand_id
1 'polypeptide(L)'
;MRLIKATLENKALLKNLYSFYLHDLSAYSSSLKPNSEGEFEFDSFEKIWERDGITPYLLKQNQEVIGFCLLLEPPFTKKVDYCINDLFIYNQFRGRGYAEEAIKTIFQEKQGSYYVCQLKNNKRAVGFWKKFYEQHHIAYEESIELEDGEEVLYQTFSSKNMIVR
;
A
#
# COMPACT_ATOMS: atom_id res chain seq x y z
N MET A 1 -1.75 12.81 -10.88
CA MET A 1 -1.67 12.34 -9.49
C MET A 1 -0.64 13.16 -8.75
N ARG A 2 -0.94 13.58 -7.53
CA ARG A 2 0.03 14.18 -6.62
C ARG A 2 0.17 13.32 -5.37
N LEU A 3 1.40 12.98 -5.01
CA LEU A 3 1.74 12.35 -3.75
C LEU A 3 2.07 13.43 -2.72
N ILE A 4 1.49 13.32 -1.52
CA ILE A 4 1.80 14.21 -0.40
C ILE A 4 2.23 13.34 0.76
N LYS A 5 3.48 13.49 1.21
CA LYS A 5 3.94 12.85 2.45
C LYS A 5 3.09 13.37 3.61
N ALA A 6 2.38 12.47 4.30
CA ALA A 6 1.49 12.83 5.39
C ALA A 6 2.32 13.18 6.64
N THR A 7 2.11 14.39 7.15
CA THR A 7 2.74 14.85 8.41
C THR A 7 1.79 14.63 9.59
N LEU A 8 2.24 14.97 10.79
CA LEU A 8 1.39 14.92 12.00
C LEU A 8 0.11 15.75 11.86
N GLU A 9 0.09 16.81 11.05
CA GLU A 9 -1.11 17.60 10.76
C GLU A 9 -2.18 16.78 10.02
N ASN A 10 -1.77 15.73 9.30
CA ASN A 10 -2.67 14.84 8.57
C ASN A 10 -3.07 13.60 9.38
N LYS A 11 -2.66 13.50 10.64
CA LYS A 11 -2.84 12.30 11.47
C LYS A 11 -4.29 11.82 11.53
N ALA A 12 -5.23 12.72 11.84
CA ALA A 12 -6.64 12.38 11.92
C ALA A 12 -7.22 11.90 10.57
N LEU A 13 -6.83 12.56 9.47
CA LEU A 13 -7.24 12.16 8.14
C LEU A 13 -6.71 10.76 7.78
N LEU A 14 -5.44 10.49 8.07
CA LEU A 14 -4.84 9.18 7.80
C LEU A 14 -5.44 8.09 8.69
N LYS A 15 -5.82 8.40 9.94
CA LYS A 15 -6.53 7.45 10.83
C LYS A 15 -7.85 7.01 10.20
N ASN A 16 -8.64 7.96 9.70
CA ASN A 16 -9.90 7.67 9.03
C ASN A 16 -9.70 6.81 7.77
N LEU A 17 -8.68 7.12 6.96
CA LEU A 17 -8.32 6.33 5.79
C LEU A 17 -7.93 4.90 6.13
N TYR A 18 -7.17 4.69 7.21
CA TYR A 18 -6.82 3.36 7.71
C TYR A 18 -8.06 2.59 8.18
N SER A 19 -8.99 3.23 8.88
CA SER A 19 -10.24 2.60 9.30
C SER A 19 -11.04 2.07 8.10
N PHE A 20 -11.15 2.86 7.01
CA PHE A 20 -11.78 2.38 5.78
C PHE A 20 -10.99 1.26 5.07
N TYR A 21 -9.66 1.35 5.07
CA TYR A 21 -8.80 0.31 4.49
C TYR A 21 -8.94 -1.02 5.22
N LEU A 22 -8.88 -1.01 6.56
CA LEU A 22 -8.99 -2.20 7.39
C LEU A 22 -10.41 -2.78 7.35
N HIS A 23 -11.44 -1.94 7.28
CA HIS A 23 -12.79 -2.39 6.99
C HIS A 23 -12.86 -3.14 5.65
N ASP A 24 -12.28 -2.60 4.58
CA ASP A 24 -12.24 -3.27 3.28
C ASP A 24 -11.42 -4.57 3.32
N LEU A 25 -10.33 -4.60 4.09
CA LEU A 25 -9.46 -5.76 4.25
C LEU A 25 -10.14 -6.87 5.09
N SER A 26 -11.05 -6.51 6.01
CA SER A 26 -11.82 -7.46 6.83
C SER A 26 -12.68 -8.43 6.02
N ALA A 27 -12.99 -8.10 4.76
CA ALA A 27 -13.64 -9.04 3.83
C ALA A 27 -12.78 -10.27 3.51
N TYR A 28 -11.48 -10.21 3.81
CA TYR A 28 -10.48 -11.24 3.50
C TYR A 28 -9.78 -11.79 4.74
N SER A 29 -9.89 -11.10 5.87
CA SER A 29 -9.24 -11.44 7.13
C SER A 29 -10.25 -11.45 8.27
N SER A 30 -10.35 -12.58 8.97
CA SER A 30 -11.33 -12.75 10.05
C SER A 30 -10.86 -12.22 11.40
N SER A 31 -9.58 -11.87 11.51
CA SER A 31 -8.97 -11.27 12.70
C SER A 31 -9.32 -9.78 12.82
N LEU A 32 -9.56 -9.10 11.70
CA LEU A 32 -9.92 -7.68 11.65
C LEU A 32 -11.36 -7.46 12.11
N LYS A 33 -11.53 -6.70 13.18
CA LYS A 33 -12.83 -6.34 13.76
C LYS A 33 -12.83 -4.88 14.18
N PRO A 34 -13.99 -4.19 14.12
CA PRO A 34 -14.10 -2.86 14.66
C PRO A 34 -14.02 -2.89 16.19
N ASN A 35 -13.55 -1.81 16.79
CA ASN A 35 -13.60 -1.57 18.22
C ASN A 35 -15.05 -1.23 18.68
N SER A 36 -15.23 -0.93 19.97
CA SER A 36 -16.55 -0.59 20.54
C SER A 36 -17.18 0.69 19.98
N GLU A 37 -16.39 1.54 19.32
CA GLU A 37 -16.85 2.78 18.69
C GLU A 37 -17.16 2.59 17.19
N GLY A 38 -16.95 1.38 16.66
CA GLY A 38 -17.17 1.05 15.25
C GLY A 38 -15.99 1.37 14.34
N GLU A 39 -14.83 1.75 14.89
CA GLU A 39 -13.62 2.04 14.13
C GLU A 39 -12.77 0.78 13.95
N PHE A 40 -12.23 0.57 12.75
CA PHE A 40 -11.13 -0.37 12.56
C PHE A 40 -9.82 0.35 12.84
N GLU A 41 -9.04 -0.16 13.78
CA GLU A 41 -7.83 0.51 14.24
C GLU A 41 -6.59 -0.26 13.82
N PHE A 42 -5.56 0.49 13.41
CA PHE A 42 -4.23 -0.06 13.20
C PHE A 42 -3.45 0.08 14.51
N ASP A 43 -3.23 -1.04 15.20
CA ASP A 43 -2.63 -1.07 16.54
C ASP A 43 -1.28 -0.32 16.67
N SER A 44 -0.54 -0.21 15.56
CA SER A 44 0.76 0.47 15.51
C SER A 44 0.73 1.81 14.77
N PHE A 45 -0.46 2.43 14.62
CA PHE A 45 -0.63 3.67 13.86
C PHE A 45 0.26 4.82 14.34
N GLU A 46 0.42 4.97 15.65
CA GLU A 46 1.27 6.02 16.24
C GLU A 46 2.75 5.91 15.81
N LYS A 47 3.22 4.67 15.56
CA LYS A 47 4.62 4.42 15.19
C LYS A 47 4.99 5.00 13.82
N ILE A 48 4.00 5.36 12.99
CA ILE A 48 4.21 5.92 11.65
C ILE A 48 5.10 7.17 11.69
N TRP A 49 4.96 8.02 12.70
CA TRP A 49 5.76 9.24 12.84
C TRP A 49 6.85 9.15 13.92
N GLU A 50 6.90 8.05 14.67
CA GLU A 50 7.92 7.81 15.71
C GLU A 50 9.18 7.10 15.17
N ARG A 51 9.08 6.47 13.99
CA ARG A 51 10.15 5.64 13.43
C ARG A 51 10.55 6.09 12.02
N ASP A 52 11.86 6.17 11.80
CA ASP A 52 12.43 6.36 10.47
C ASP A 52 12.13 5.17 9.55
N GLY A 53 12.06 5.40 8.25
CA GLY A 53 11.78 4.36 7.26
C GLY A 53 10.30 4.02 7.11
N ILE A 54 9.39 4.77 7.74
CA ILE A 54 7.94 4.70 7.49
C ILE A 54 7.49 6.02 6.84
N THR A 55 6.96 5.95 5.61
CA THR A 55 6.45 7.14 4.92
C THR A 55 5.02 6.90 4.41
N PRO A 56 4.01 7.51 5.06
CA PRO A 56 2.66 7.54 4.52
C PRO A 56 2.55 8.61 3.43
N TYR A 57 2.01 8.24 2.28
CA TYR A 57 1.65 9.16 1.20
C TYR A 57 0.14 9.25 1.09
N LEU A 58 -0.39 10.47 1.15
CA LEU A 58 -1.76 10.76 0.70
C LEU A 58 -1.77 10.85 -0.82
N LEU A 59 -2.71 10.13 -1.43
CA LEU A 59 -2.90 10.12 -2.89
C LEU A 59 -3.94 11.18 -3.23
N LYS A 60 -3.53 12.22 -3.97
CA LYS A 60 -4.43 13.30 -4.41
C LYS A 60 -4.65 13.31 -5.90
N GLN A 61 -5.92 13.39 -6.29
CA GLN A 61 -6.32 13.75 -7.64
C GLN A 61 -7.05 15.08 -7.61
N ASN A 62 -6.56 16.04 -8.40
CA ASN A 62 -6.94 17.45 -8.28
C ASN A 62 -6.74 17.96 -6.83
N GLN A 63 -7.82 18.36 -6.16
CA GLN A 63 -7.80 18.82 -4.76
C GLN A 63 -8.28 17.76 -3.76
N GLU A 64 -8.73 16.60 -4.23
CA GLU A 64 -9.35 15.57 -3.39
C GLU A 64 -8.35 14.49 -2.99
N VAL A 65 -8.40 14.06 -1.72
CA VAL A 65 -7.69 12.87 -1.24
C VAL A 65 -8.50 11.65 -1.62
N ILE A 66 -7.91 10.79 -2.44
CA ILE A 66 -8.60 9.61 -3.00
C ILE A 66 -8.18 8.30 -2.33
N GLY A 67 -7.15 8.36 -1.47
CA GLY A 67 -6.56 7.19 -0.83
C GLY A 67 -5.20 7.49 -0.19
N PHE A 68 -4.48 6.43 0.19
CA PHE A 68 -3.13 6.52 0.72
C PHE A 68 -2.26 5.33 0.26
N CYS A 69 -0.95 5.48 0.39
CA CYS A 69 0.05 4.44 0.24
C CYS A 69 1.02 4.51 1.42
N LEU A 70 1.26 3.41 2.13
CA LEU A 70 2.32 3.31 3.12
C LEU A 70 3.56 2.70 2.47
N LEU A 71 4.62 3.50 2.37
CA LEU A 71 5.93 3.05 1.88
C LEU A 71 6.86 2.81 3.07
N LEU A 72 7.48 1.63 3.11
CA LEU A 72 8.51 1.27 4.06
C LEU A 72 9.89 1.23 3.38
N GLU A 73 10.92 1.62 4.13
CA GLU A 73 12.35 1.62 3.77
C GLU A 73 13.16 0.98 4.91
N PRO A 74 14.50 0.86 4.81
CA PRO A 74 15.33 0.46 5.94
C PRO A 74 15.02 1.33 7.17
N PRO A 75 14.87 0.74 8.37
CA PRO A 75 15.27 -0.62 8.75
C PRO A 75 14.18 -1.71 8.58
N PHE A 76 13.01 -1.38 8.03
CA PHE A 76 11.90 -2.34 7.86
C PHE A 76 12.09 -3.26 6.65
N THR A 77 12.91 -2.84 5.69
CA THR A 77 13.32 -3.64 4.55
C THR A 77 14.78 -4.09 4.73
N LYS A 78 15.04 -5.39 4.55
CA LYS A 78 16.40 -5.97 4.70
C LYS A 78 17.02 -6.44 3.38
N LYS A 79 16.20 -7.01 2.48
CA LYS A 79 16.64 -7.61 1.20
C LYS A 79 16.34 -6.75 -0.02
N VAL A 80 15.46 -5.77 0.14
CA VAL A 80 15.03 -4.85 -0.91
C VAL A 80 15.16 -3.43 -0.39
N ASP A 81 15.12 -2.46 -1.31
CA ASP A 81 15.18 -1.04 -0.96
C ASP A 81 13.87 -0.59 -0.31
N TYR A 82 12.72 -1.02 -0.85
CA TYR A 82 11.40 -0.51 -0.44
C TYR A 82 10.33 -1.59 -0.32
N CYS A 83 9.28 -1.31 0.47
CA CYS A 83 8.06 -2.10 0.53
C CYS A 83 6.85 -1.18 0.42
N ILE A 84 5.93 -1.49 -0.51
CA ILE A 84 4.60 -0.87 -0.49
C ILE A 84 3.74 -1.76 0.41
N ASN A 85 3.66 -1.37 1.68
CA ASN A 85 3.05 -2.17 2.74
C ASN A 85 1.52 -2.10 2.67
N ASP A 86 0.98 -0.89 2.51
CA ASP A 86 -0.46 -0.67 2.39
C ASP A 86 -0.75 0.23 1.21
N LEU A 87 -1.79 -0.12 0.45
CA LEU A 87 -2.30 0.71 -0.64
C LEU A 87 -3.83 0.71 -0.61
N PHE A 88 -4.40 1.89 -0.42
CA PHE A 88 -5.84 2.08 -0.37
C PHE A 88 -6.30 3.16 -1.33
N ILE A 89 -7.40 2.88 -2.02
CA ILE A 89 -8.16 3.84 -2.83
C ILE A 89 -9.62 3.68 -2.46
N TYR A 90 -10.34 4.78 -2.22
CA TYR A 90 -11.78 4.71 -1.96
C TYR A 90 -12.55 4.07 -3.12
N ASN A 91 -13.64 3.37 -2.79
CA ASN A 91 -14.49 2.67 -3.75
C ASN A 91 -14.90 3.52 -4.96
N GLN A 92 -15.31 4.78 -4.74
CA GLN A 92 -15.74 5.68 -5.80
C GLN A 92 -14.66 6.01 -6.86
N PHE A 93 -13.38 5.88 -6.48
CA PHE A 93 -12.21 6.21 -7.32
C PHE A 93 -11.56 4.97 -7.94
N ARG A 94 -12.01 3.77 -7.58
CA ARG A 94 -11.47 2.50 -8.13
C ARG A 94 -11.84 2.32 -9.60
N GLY A 95 -11.01 1.57 -10.32
CA GLY A 95 -11.23 1.24 -11.74
C GLY A 95 -10.89 2.38 -12.72
N ARG A 96 -10.33 3.49 -12.22
CA ARG A 96 -9.98 4.69 -13.03
C ARG A 96 -8.47 4.84 -13.30
N GLY A 97 -7.67 3.82 -12.99
CA GLY A 97 -6.20 3.85 -13.17
C GLY A 97 -5.41 4.61 -12.08
N TYR A 98 -6.07 5.20 -11.09
CA TYR A 98 -5.38 6.05 -10.10
C TYR A 98 -4.37 5.32 -9.20
N ALA A 99 -4.61 4.06 -8.85
CA ALA A 99 -3.63 3.26 -8.11
C ALA A 99 -2.35 3.07 -8.94
N GLU A 100 -2.48 2.72 -10.22
CA GLU A 100 -1.36 2.59 -11.15
C GLU A 100 -0.61 3.92 -11.31
N GLU A 101 -1.34 5.03 -11.47
CA GLU A 101 -0.73 6.37 -11.56
C GLU A 101 0.09 6.71 -10.30
N ALA A 102 -0.46 6.44 -9.11
CA ALA A 102 0.24 6.65 -7.84
C ALA A 102 1.51 5.80 -7.72
N ILE A 103 1.43 4.50 -8.06
CA ILE A 103 2.58 3.60 -8.01
C ILE A 103 3.68 4.01 -9.00
N LYS A 104 3.30 4.42 -10.22
CA LYS A 104 4.26 4.98 -11.19
C LYS A 104 4.99 6.21 -10.63
N THR A 105 4.27 7.13 -9.98
CA THR A 105 4.88 8.31 -9.36
C THR A 105 5.85 7.92 -8.22
N ILE A 106 5.49 6.96 -7.37
CA ILE A 106 6.40 6.45 -6.33
C ILE A 106 7.68 5.90 -6.96
N PHE A 107 7.57 5.08 -8.01
CA PHE A 107 8.73 4.46 -8.65
C PHE A 107 9.63 5.45 -9.39
N GLN A 108 9.07 6.55 -9.91
CA GLN A 108 9.86 7.65 -10.47
C GLN A 108 10.71 8.34 -9.41
N GLU A 109 10.15 8.60 -8.23
CA GLU A 109 10.83 9.28 -7.13
C GLU A 109 11.81 8.37 -6.37
N LYS A 110 11.47 7.07 -6.27
CA LYS A 110 12.19 6.06 -5.48
C LYS A 110 12.52 4.85 -6.34
N GLN A 111 13.52 4.96 -7.20
CA GLN A 111 13.95 3.82 -8.01
C GLN A 111 14.67 2.78 -7.15
N GLY A 112 14.36 1.49 -7.32
CA GLY A 112 14.93 0.45 -6.47
C GLY A 112 14.32 -0.93 -6.65
N SER A 113 14.73 -1.83 -5.78
CA SER A 113 14.08 -3.12 -5.55
C SER A 113 12.93 -2.95 -4.55
N TYR A 114 11.85 -3.69 -4.79
CA TYR A 114 10.61 -3.61 -4.05
C TYR A 114 10.12 -4.99 -3.68
N TYR A 115 9.37 -5.09 -2.58
CA TYR A 115 8.33 -6.09 -2.47
C TYR A 115 6.98 -5.45 -2.13
N VAL A 116 5.91 -6.20 -2.42
CA VAL A 116 4.56 -5.96 -1.92
C VAL A 116 4.05 -7.23 -1.25
N CYS A 117 3.24 -7.06 -0.21
CA CYS A 117 2.58 -8.16 0.47
C CYS A 117 1.08 -7.91 0.51
N GLN A 118 0.31 -8.98 0.30
CA GLN A 118 -1.15 -8.93 0.37
C GLN A 118 -1.71 -10.28 0.78
N LEU A 119 -2.87 -10.29 1.43
CA LEU A 119 -3.62 -11.52 1.65
C LEU A 119 -3.87 -12.24 0.31
N LYS A 120 -3.46 -13.49 0.21
CA LYS A 120 -3.50 -14.29 -1.03
C LYS A 120 -4.93 -14.43 -1.57
N ASN A 121 -5.93 -14.47 -0.68
CA ASN A 121 -7.35 -14.54 -1.04
C ASN A 121 -7.93 -13.18 -1.47
N ASN A 122 -7.22 -12.06 -1.28
CA ASN A 122 -7.58 -10.75 -1.81
C ASN A 122 -7.30 -10.67 -3.32
N LYS A 123 -8.12 -11.40 -4.09
CA LYS A 123 -7.99 -11.54 -5.55
C LYS A 123 -7.95 -10.19 -6.28
N ARG A 124 -8.56 -9.15 -5.71
CA ARG A 124 -8.56 -7.80 -6.27
C ARG A 124 -7.17 -7.17 -6.19
N ALA A 125 -6.52 -7.21 -5.03
CA ALA A 125 -5.17 -6.68 -4.85
C ALA A 125 -4.14 -7.51 -5.64
N VAL A 126 -4.23 -8.84 -5.55
CA VAL A 126 -3.36 -9.75 -6.33
C VAL A 126 -3.49 -9.51 -7.83
N GLY A 127 -4.73 -9.39 -8.32
CA GLY A 127 -4.99 -9.12 -9.73
C GLY A 127 -4.50 -7.75 -10.18
N PHE A 128 -4.59 -6.73 -9.32
CA PHE A 128 -4.03 -5.41 -9.58
C PHE A 128 -2.51 -5.49 -9.82
N TRP A 129 -1.75 -6.09 -8.90
CA TRP A 129 -0.29 -6.17 -9.01
C TRP A 129 0.15 -7.00 -10.21
N LYS A 130 -0.45 -8.18 -10.44
CA LYS A 130 -0.11 -9.02 -11.60
C LYS A 130 -0.35 -8.29 -12.93
N LYS A 131 -1.48 -7.60 -13.04
CA LYS A 131 -1.79 -6.77 -14.22
C LYS A 131 -0.80 -5.62 -14.37
N PHE A 132 -0.44 -4.95 -13.26
CA PHE A 132 0.55 -3.89 -13.27
C PHE A 132 1.90 -4.39 -13.81
N TYR A 133 2.40 -5.53 -13.31
CA TYR A 133 3.66 -6.10 -13.78
C TYR A 133 3.62 -6.48 -15.26
N GLU A 134 2.52 -7.09 -15.72
CA GLU A 134 2.32 -7.45 -17.12
C GLU A 134 2.34 -6.21 -18.04
N GLN A 135 1.57 -5.18 -17.69
CA GLN A 135 1.46 -3.95 -18.48
C GLN A 135 2.78 -3.17 -18.57
N HIS A 136 3.61 -3.24 -17.53
CA HIS A 136 4.88 -2.51 -17.45
C HIS A 136 6.10 -3.40 -17.71
N HIS A 137 5.88 -4.64 -18.14
CA HIS A 137 6.94 -5.63 -18.45
C HIS A 137 7.94 -5.83 -17.30
N ILE A 138 7.43 -5.89 -16.07
CA ILE A 138 8.22 -6.05 -14.85
C ILE A 138 8.32 -7.55 -14.53
N ALA A 139 9.53 -8.08 -14.48
CA ALA A 139 9.78 -9.40 -13.93
C ALA A 139 9.64 -9.35 -12.40
N TYR A 140 8.99 -10.36 -11.82
CA TYR A 140 8.77 -10.48 -10.39
C TYR A 140 8.83 -11.94 -9.94
N GLU A 141 9.13 -12.14 -8.67
CA GLU A 141 9.12 -13.44 -8.00
C GLU A 141 8.00 -13.47 -6.96
N GLU A 142 7.35 -14.63 -6.78
CA GLU A 142 6.30 -14.82 -5.79
C GLU A 142 6.74 -15.80 -4.70
N SER A 143 6.39 -15.50 -3.45
CA SER A 143 6.43 -16.44 -2.33
C SER A 143 5.17 -16.31 -1.48
N ILE A 144 4.80 -17.38 -0.79
CA ILE A 144 3.66 -17.37 0.13
C ILE A 144 4.20 -17.68 1.52
N GLU A 145 3.81 -16.87 2.49
CA GLU A 145 4.10 -17.07 3.91
C GLU A 145 2.79 -17.15 4.69
N LEU A 146 2.81 -17.84 5.84
CA LEU A 146 1.67 -17.92 6.74
C LEU A 146 1.90 -16.96 7.90
N GLU A 147 1.09 -15.93 8.00
CA GLU A 147 1.16 -14.91 9.05
C GLU A 147 -0.15 -14.88 9.80
N ASP A 148 -0.08 -15.09 11.12
CA ASP A 148 -1.25 -15.13 11.99
C ASP A 148 -2.38 -16.06 11.50
N GLY A 149 -2.00 -17.15 10.81
CA GLY A 149 -2.92 -18.13 10.25
C GLY A 149 -3.50 -17.76 8.88
N GLU A 150 -3.05 -16.66 8.28
CA GLU A 150 -3.50 -16.17 6.97
C GLU A 150 -2.38 -16.31 5.93
N GLU A 151 -2.72 -16.78 4.73
CA GLU A 151 -1.75 -16.87 3.63
C GLU A 151 -1.49 -15.47 3.05
N VAL A 152 -0.26 -14.99 3.18
CA VAL A 152 0.21 -13.72 2.61
C VAL A 152 1.05 -14.01 1.38
N LEU A 153 0.67 -13.43 0.24
CA LEU A 153 1.42 -13.47 -1.00
C LEU A 153 2.38 -12.29 -1.05
N TYR A 154 3.67 -12.60 -1.14
CA TYR A 154 4.76 -11.66 -1.37
C TYR A 154 5.12 -11.65 -2.86
N GLN A 155 5.34 -10.46 -3.41
CA GLN A 155 5.82 -10.28 -4.78
C GLN A 155 7.02 -9.34 -4.78
N THR A 156 8.19 -9.82 -5.18
CA THR A 156 9.45 -9.07 -5.20
C THR A 156 9.84 -8.71 -6.63
N PHE A 157 10.25 -7.47 -6.87
CA PHE A 157 10.56 -6.95 -8.21
C PHE A 157 11.51 -5.75 -8.18
N SER A 158 11.86 -5.21 -9.34
CA SER A 158 12.69 -4.01 -9.49
C SER A 158 12.00 -2.96 -10.35
N SER A 159 12.01 -1.70 -9.91
CA SER A 159 11.46 -0.57 -10.66
C SER A 159 12.48 0.11 -11.60
N LYS A 160 13.76 -0.28 -11.56
CA LYS A 160 14.88 0.40 -12.25
C LYS A 160 14.77 0.46 -13.78
N ASN A 161 13.92 -0.35 -14.40
CA ASN A 161 13.75 -0.41 -15.86
C ASN A 161 12.39 0.13 -16.34
N MET A 162 11.60 0.76 -15.47
CA MET A 162 10.36 1.38 -15.89
C MET A 162 10.63 2.64 -16.71
N ILE A 163 10.65 2.49 -18.03
CA ILE A 163 10.62 3.63 -18.96
C ILE A 163 9.23 4.23 -18.85
N VAL A 164 9.09 5.33 -18.10
CA VAL A 164 7.88 6.14 -18.17
C VAL A 164 7.91 6.89 -19.49
N ARG A 165 7.23 6.33 -20.50
CA ARG A 165 6.82 7.09 -21.69
C ARG A 165 5.65 8.00 -21.35
#